data_AF-A0A9P6UI44-F1
#
_entry.id   AF-A0A9P6UI44-F1
#
_cell.length_a   1.000
_cell.length_b   1.000
_cell.length_c   1.000
_cell.angle_alpha   90.00
_cell.angle_beta   90.00
_cell.angle_gamma   90.00
#
_symmetry.space_group_name_H-M   'P 1'
#
loop_
_entity.id
_entity.type
_entity.pdbx_description
1 polymer ?
#
loop_
_entity_poly.entity_id
_entity_poly.type
_entity_poly.pdbx_seq_one_letter_code
_entity_poly.pdbx_strand_id
1 'polypeptide(L)'
;MVSLYRTIDAMAMNKFNVFHWHVVDAPSFPIVLDDQLAEVANEHDAGAGGGEAEGVEGGASDNEEHVYKERKHAKLSVTHPNLPLSQLAAKGAFSDKMVYTKKEIADFVDYAMDRGIRVIPEIDMPGHAWSWSQAFPEITTCLDGFPSYSRFSAEPPSGQLNPAHPKTYQVIQGVYDQVLPLFKDIFAHGGADEVNFNCWNATPSVTEMMERKHIPRTNEGFDKILDGFTDRQHNMLRQAGKRPIVWEEPLLAHNLPTIKENKDTVVQVWTSAENIKKTVRQGYDVITGSADYWYMDCGFGDWLGNWTMGKSWCAYSDWQKAYSFNPLQGLNAKESKKVLGGEALLWGEQVDNTNLDTKLWPRASAVAEVLWSGNSEDSSTRLWDGRKQKKNTLRVIEALDRINEHRFRMEAENILAEPLQPLWCVKNPGHCNWPILDTKPEDLAK
;
A
#
# COMPACT_ATOMS: atom_id res chain seq x y z
N MET A 1 3.97 9.75 -15.68
CA MET A 1 3.31 10.90 -15.01
C MET A 1 1.86 11.13 -15.43
N VAL A 2 1.53 11.34 -16.72
CA VAL A 2 0.16 11.71 -17.16
C VAL A 2 -0.95 10.82 -16.57
N SER A 3 -0.81 9.50 -16.65
CA SER A 3 -1.82 8.58 -16.09
C SER A 3 -1.93 8.68 -14.57
N LEU A 4 -0.83 8.94 -13.85
CA LEU A 4 -0.86 9.11 -12.40
C LEU A 4 -1.63 10.39 -12.01
N TYR A 5 -1.41 11.51 -12.70
CA TYR A 5 -2.18 12.74 -12.47
C TYR A 5 -3.67 12.51 -12.69
N ARG A 6 -4.03 11.81 -13.77
CA ARG A 6 -5.42 11.44 -14.05
C ARG A 6 -6.02 10.53 -12.97
N THR A 7 -5.23 9.60 -12.41
CA THR A 7 -5.66 8.80 -11.26
C THR A 7 -5.95 9.66 -10.03
N ILE A 8 -5.12 10.67 -9.75
CA ILE A 8 -5.35 11.62 -8.65
C ILE A 8 -6.64 12.43 -8.88
N ASP A 9 -6.91 12.88 -10.10
CA ASP A 9 -8.18 13.54 -10.44
C ASP A 9 -9.38 12.62 -10.21
N ALA A 10 -9.31 11.37 -10.69
CA ALA A 10 -10.35 10.37 -10.48
C ALA A 10 -10.55 10.06 -8.98
N MET A 11 -9.48 9.94 -8.21
CA MET A 11 -9.54 9.74 -6.77
C MET A 11 -10.26 10.89 -6.06
N ALA A 12 -9.97 12.13 -6.44
CA ALA A 12 -10.61 13.32 -5.88
C ALA A 12 -12.12 13.33 -6.19
N MET A 13 -12.53 12.92 -7.40
CA MET A 13 -13.94 12.75 -7.76
C MET A 13 -14.66 11.73 -6.85
N ASN A 14 -13.93 10.75 -6.31
CA ASN A 14 -14.45 9.69 -5.43
C ASN A 14 -14.21 9.96 -3.94
N LYS A 15 -13.54 11.06 -3.58
CA LYS A 15 -13.15 11.38 -2.19
C LYS A 15 -12.20 10.36 -1.55
N PHE A 16 -11.43 9.64 -2.36
CA PHE A 16 -10.22 9.01 -1.83
C PHE A 16 -9.25 10.09 -1.35
N ASN A 17 -8.47 9.77 -0.32
CA ASN A 17 -7.54 10.72 0.30
C ASN A 17 -6.12 10.14 0.47
N VAL A 18 -5.85 8.94 -0.02
CA VAL A 18 -4.54 8.29 0.03
C VAL A 18 -4.25 7.65 -1.32
N PHE A 19 -3.16 8.07 -1.96
CA PHE A 19 -2.51 7.36 -3.06
C PHE A 19 -1.31 6.63 -2.47
N HIS A 20 -1.46 5.33 -2.24
CA HIS A 20 -0.36 4.47 -1.86
C HIS A 20 0.43 4.11 -3.12
N TRP A 21 1.72 4.48 -3.13
CA TRP A 21 2.57 4.30 -4.29
C TRP A 21 3.60 3.20 -4.01
N HIS A 22 3.34 2.00 -4.51
CA HIS A 22 4.32 0.93 -4.66
C HIS A 22 5.29 1.27 -5.78
N VAL A 23 6.43 1.88 -5.42
CA VAL A 23 7.30 2.54 -6.42
C VAL A 23 8.36 1.60 -7.00
N VAL A 24 8.81 0.61 -6.22
CA VAL A 24 9.95 -0.26 -6.53
C VAL A 24 9.56 -1.70 -6.20
N ASP A 25 9.89 -2.62 -7.11
CA ASP A 25 9.70 -4.07 -6.95
C ASP A 25 10.88 -4.82 -7.63
N ALA A 26 10.90 -6.14 -7.57
CA ALA A 26 11.88 -6.99 -8.20
C ALA A 26 12.02 -6.74 -9.72
N PRO A 27 10.94 -6.52 -10.51
CA PRO A 27 11.08 -6.19 -11.93
C PRO A 27 11.77 -4.86 -12.22
N SER A 28 11.59 -3.82 -11.39
CA SER A 28 12.16 -2.51 -11.70
C SER A 28 12.42 -1.59 -10.50
N PHE A 29 13.47 -0.76 -10.62
CA PHE A 29 13.76 0.36 -9.73
C PHE A 29 13.69 1.67 -10.54
N PRO A 30 12.56 2.40 -10.55
CA PRO A 30 12.40 3.57 -11.43
C PRO A 30 12.76 4.91 -10.79
N ILE A 31 13.13 4.99 -9.51
CA ILE A 31 13.38 6.29 -8.83
C ILE A 31 14.80 6.80 -9.10
N VAL A 32 14.93 7.99 -9.67
CA VAL A 32 16.25 8.60 -9.90
C VAL A 32 16.83 9.14 -8.59
N LEU A 33 18.01 8.63 -8.23
CA LEU A 33 18.78 9.02 -7.04
C LEU A 33 20.13 9.61 -7.44
N ASP A 34 20.73 10.35 -6.51
CA ASP A 34 22.06 10.94 -6.66
C ASP A 34 23.11 10.10 -5.92
N ASP A 35 24.33 10.03 -6.45
CA ASP A 35 25.47 9.33 -5.79
C ASP A 35 25.96 10.05 -4.53
N GLN A 36 25.65 11.35 -4.41
CA GLN A 36 25.96 12.17 -3.26
C GLN A 36 24.69 12.83 -2.78
N LEU A 37 24.43 12.76 -1.47
CA LEU A 37 23.47 13.67 -0.86
C LEU A 37 24.05 15.07 -0.96
N ALA A 38 23.36 15.98 -1.63
CA ALA A 38 23.71 17.39 -1.59
C ALA A 38 23.81 17.81 -0.12
N GLU A 39 24.95 18.36 0.30
CA GLU A 39 25.05 18.99 1.61
C GLU A 39 23.94 20.05 1.69
N VAL A 40 23.04 19.93 2.67
CA VAL A 40 21.96 20.88 2.86
C VAL A 40 22.61 22.23 3.22
N ALA A 41 22.79 23.09 2.22
CA ALA A 41 23.22 24.47 2.41
C ALA A 41 22.16 25.18 3.26
N ASN A 42 22.50 25.55 4.49
CA ASN A 42 21.62 26.35 5.33
C ASN A 42 21.58 27.78 4.76
N GLU A 43 20.61 28.10 3.91
CA GLU A 43 20.24 29.49 3.63
C GLU A 43 19.35 30.03 4.77
N HIS A 44 19.95 30.31 5.92
CA HIS A 44 19.36 31.17 6.94
C HIS A 44 20.47 31.93 7.67
N ASP A 45 21.10 32.85 6.96
CA ASP A 45 21.79 33.97 7.61
C ASP A 45 21.70 35.22 6.73
N ALA A 46 20.51 35.82 6.69
CA ALA A 46 20.31 37.16 6.19
C ALA A 46 19.08 37.78 6.88
N GLY A 47 19.33 38.67 7.85
CA GLY A 47 18.30 39.63 8.29
C GLY A 47 18.07 39.77 9.79
N ALA A 48 19.11 39.90 10.62
CA ALA A 48 18.95 40.52 11.94
C ALA A 48 18.96 42.06 11.79
N GLY A 49 17.80 42.63 11.46
CA GLY A 49 17.53 44.07 11.55
C GLY A 49 16.63 44.32 12.77
N GLY A 50 17.19 44.99 13.79
CA GLY A 50 16.52 45.27 15.05
C GLY A 50 15.28 46.15 14.95
N GLY A 51 14.31 45.88 15.81
CA GLY A 51 13.14 46.71 16.09
C GLY A 51 12.63 46.40 17.50
N GLU A 52 12.65 47.43 18.35
CA GLU A 52 12.36 47.40 19.77
C GLU A 52 10.91 47.00 20.10
N ALA A 53 10.73 46.33 21.25
CA ALA A 53 9.44 45.97 21.81
C ALA A 53 8.97 47.05 22.81
N GLU A 54 7.75 47.54 22.64
CA GLU A 54 6.96 48.14 23.72
C GLU A 54 5.80 47.20 24.07
N GLY A 55 5.63 46.94 25.36
CA GLY A 55 4.68 45.97 25.90
C GLY A 55 3.31 46.55 26.22
N VAL A 56 2.31 45.67 26.29
CA VAL A 56 1.09 45.85 27.08
C VAL A 56 0.65 44.48 27.61
N GLU A 57 0.53 44.37 28.94
CA GLU A 57 -0.13 43.27 29.64
C GLU A 57 -1.67 43.42 29.59
N GLY A 58 -2.38 42.32 29.38
CA GLY A 58 -3.83 42.22 29.55
C GLY A 58 -4.25 40.76 29.56
N GLY A 59 -4.68 40.27 30.73
CA GLY A 59 -4.94 38.85 30.98
C GLY A 59 -6.36 38.35 30.67
N ALA A 60 -6.49 37.04 30.92
CA ALA A 60 -7.68 36.17 30.97
C ALA A 60 -8.17 35.55 29.64
N SER A 61 -7.90 34.25 29.44
CA SER A 61 -8.85 33.18 29.82
C SER A 61 -8.31 31.82 29.34
N ASP A 62 -8.33 30.84 30.25
CA ASP A 62 -8.04 29.42 29.97
C ASP A 62 -8.95 28.87 28.86
N ASN A 63 -8.34 28.24 27.85
CA ASN A 63 -8.90 27.07 27.17
C ASN A 63 -7.81 26.34 26.35
N GLU A 64 -7.86 25.02 26.46
CA GLU A 64 -6.95 24.00 25.93
C GLU A 64 -6.38 24.27 24.53
N GLU A 65 -5.10 24.64 24.48
CA GLU A 65 -4.30 24.62 23.26
C GLU A 65 -3.36 23.41 23.31
N HIS A 66 -3.68 22.38 22.53
CA HIS A 66 -2.84 21.20 22.35
C HIS A 66 -1.49 21.63 21.77
N VAL A 67 -0.47 21.63 22.63
CA VAL A 67 0.92 21.95 22.31
C VAL A 67 1.45 20.99 21.24
N TYR A 68 1.45 21.41 19.98
CA TYR A 68 2.37 20.91 18.96
C TYR A 68 3.78 21.31 19.40
N LYS A 69 4.45 20.46 20.19
CA LYS A 69 5.88 20.62 20.42
C LYS A 69 6.59 20.35 19.09
N GLU A 70 7.15 21.40 18.49
CA GLU A 70 8.17 21.27 17.46
C GLU A 70 9.23 20.26 17.94
N ARG A 71 9.20 19.06 17.35
CA ARG A 71 10.30 18.11 17.53
C ARG A 71 11.46 18.70 16.74
N LYS A 72 12.41 19.33 17.45
CA LYS A 72 13.74 19.59 16.90
C LYS A 72 14.31 18.26 16.40
N HIS A 73 14.30 18.06 15.10
CA HIS A 73 15.00 16.96 14.45
C HIS A 73 16.47 17.10 14.82
N ALA A 74 16.97 16.20 15.67
CA ALA A 74 18.40 16.07 15.86
C ALA A 74 18.98 15.66 14.51
N LYS A 75 19.65 16.59 13.81
CA LYS A 75 20.43 16.29 12.61
C LYS A 75 21.58 15.38 13.05
N LEU A 76 21.36 14.07 13.01
CA LEU A 76 22.43 13.09 13.04
C LEU A 76 23.25 13.32 11.77
N SER A 77 24.47 13.83 11.93
CA SER A 77 25.50 13.86 10.90
C SER A 77 25.90 12.42 10.60
N VAL A 78 25.09 11.71 9.82
CA VAL A 78 25.46 10.42 9.25
C VAL A 78 26.40 10.74 8.09
N THR A 79 27.69 10.42 8.25
CA THR A 79 28.60 10.39 7.11
C THR A 79 28.16 9.25 6.20
N HIS A 80 27.50 9.56 5.09
CA HIS A 80 27.11 8.55 4.13
C HIS A 80 28.37 8.02 3.43
N PRO A 81 28.60 6.70 3.40
CA PRO A 81 29.58 6.15 2.48
C PRO A 81 29.21 6.61 1.06
N ASN A 82 30.22 6.91 0.24
CA ASN A 82 30.02 7.31 -1.16
C ASN A 82 29.43 6.11 -1.94
N LEU A 83 28.11 6.02 -1.98
CA LEU A 83 27.36 4.92 -2.59
C LEU A 83 26.88 5.36 -3.97
N PRO A 84 27.10 4.56 -5.04
CA PRO A 84 26.65 4.90 -6.38
C PRO A 84 25.13 4.67 -6.56
N LEU A 85 24.30 5.37 -5.78
CA LEU A 85 22.84 5.17 -5.75
C LEU A 85 22.15 5.53 -7.07
N SER A 86 22.75 6.41 -7.89
CA SER A 86 22.24 6.71 -9.24
C SER A 86 22.17 5.48 -10.14
N GLN A 87 22.99 4.45 -9.85
CA GLN A 87 23.01 3.21 -10.61
C GLN A 87 21.75 2.36 -10.42
N LEU A 88 20.99 2.57 -9.33
CA LEU A 88 19.74 1.84 -9.07
C LEU A 88 18.74 2.06 -10.20
N ALA A 89 18.42 3.32 -10.53
CA ALA A 89 17.55 3.61 -11.67
C ALA A 89 18.24 3.40 -13.02
N ALA A 90 19.52 3.79 -13.16
CA ALA A 90 20.23 3.69 -14.43
C ALA A 90 20.33 2.26 -14.96
N LYS A 91 20.27 1.25 -14.08
CA LYS A 91 20.35 -0.17 -14.46
C LYS A 91 19.11 -0.99 -14.08
N GLY A 92 18.34 -0.54 -13.10
CA GLY A 92 17.16 -1.24 -12.60
C GLY A 92 15.84 -0.77 -13.22
N ALA A 93 15.80 0.37 -13.92
CA ALA A 93 14.60 0.78 -14.65
C ALA A 93 14.49 0.04 -16.00
N PHE A 94 13.26 -0.13 -16.50
CA PHE A 94 13.03 -0.76 -17.81
C PHE A 94 13.64 0.02 -18.99
N SER A 95 13.77 1.34 -18.85
CA SER A 95 14.51 2.21 -19.78
C SER A 95 14.85 3.54 -19.12
N ASP A 96 15.73 4.31 -19.76
CA ASP A 96 16.08 5.69 -19.37
C ASP A 96 14.88 6.67 -19.37
N LYS A 97 13.77 6.30 -20.02
CA LYS A 97 12.52 7.09 -20.08
C LYS A 97 11.44 6.59 -19.13
N MET A 98 11.62 5.42 -18.51
CA MET A 98 10.67 4.82 -17.57
C MET A 98 11.17 4.99 -16.14
N VAL A 99 11.49 6.24 -15.81
CA VAL A 99 12.00 6.66 -14.50
C VAL A 99 11.14 7.79 -13.95
N TYR A 100 11.21 7.98 -12.63
CA TYR A 100 10.63 9.10 -11.92
C TYR A 100 11.76 9.93 -11.31
N THR A 101 11.93 11.16 -11.80
CA THR A 101 12.88 12.10 -11.21
C THR A 101 12.35 12.62 -9.87
N LYS A 102 13.25 13.06 -8.99
CA LYS A 102 12.85 13.68 -7.70
C LYS A 102 11.89 14.86 -7.89
N LYS A 103 12.11 15.65 -8.96
CA LYS A 103 11.22 16.76 -9.32
C LYS A 103 9.83 16.26 -9.71
N GLU A 104 9.72 15.24 -10.55
CA GLU A 104 8.40 14.71 -10.94
C GLU A 104 7.65 14.11 -9.75
N ILE A 105 8.35 13.44 -8.83
CA ILE A 105 7.74 12.93 -7.60
C ILE A 105 7.25 14.10 -6.74
N ALA A 106 8.08 15.12 -6.51
CA ALA A 106 7.69 16.29 -5.72
C ALA A 106 6.50 17.04 -6.33
N ASP A 107 6.53 17.31 -7.64
CA ASP A 107 5.44 17.95 -8.37
C ASP A 107 4.14 17.12 -8.28
N PHE A 108 4.25 15.78 -8.33
CA PHE A 108 3.11 14.88 -8.17
C PHE A 108 2.53 14.87 -6.76
N VAL A 109 3.38 14.86 -5.74
CA VAL A 109 2.97 14.95 -4.34
C VAL A 109 2.25 16.27 -4.08
N ASP A 110 2.73 17.37 -4.64
CA ASP A 110 2.08 18.69 -4.55
C ASP A 110 0.72 18.68 -5.25
N TYR A 111 0.64 18.15 -6.48
CA TYR A 111 -0.61 18.06 -7.23
C TYR A 111 -1.69 17.23 -6.52
N ALA A 112 -1.28 16.13 -5.87
CA ALA A 112 -2.16 15.31 -5.04
C ALA A 112 -2.63 16.07 -3.79
N MET A 113 -1.71 16.79 -3.14
CA MET A 113 -2.02 17.60 -1.95
C MET A 113 -3.05 18.69 -2.24
N ASP A 114 -2.99 19.35 -3.41
CA ASP A 114 -3.97 20.36 -3.84
C ASP A 114 -5.40 19.80 -3.97
N ARG A 115 -5.53 18.47 -4.05
CA ARG A 115 -6.81 17.74 -4.10
C ARG A 115 -7.17 17.03 -2.81
N GLY A 116 -6.41 17.26 -1.73
CA GLY A 116 -6.60 16.58 -0.46
C GLY A 116 -6.20 15.11 -0.47
N ILE A 117 -5.35 14.69 -1.42
CA ILE A 117 -4.84 13.33 -1.52
C ILE A 117 -3.41 13.28 -0.97
N ARG A 118 -3.22 12.44 0.05
CA ARG A 118 -1.93 12.13 0.65
C ARG A 118 -1.23 11.10 -0.23
N VAL A 119 0.07 11.26 -0.46
CA VAL A 119 0.87 10.26 -1.18
C VAL A 119 1.77 9.55 -0.17
N ILE A 120 1.58 8.23 -0.04
CA ILE A 120 2.36 7.38 0.88
C ILE A 120 3.28 6.52 0.01
N PRO A 121 4.61 6.61 0.17
CA PRO A 121 5.53 5.77 -0.59
C PRO A 121 5.64 4.38 0.04
N GLU A 122 5.77 3.38 -0.82
CA GLU A 122 6.27 2.05 -0.50
C GLU A 122 7.58 1.77 -1.23
N ILE A 123 8.57 1.33 -0.46
CA ILE A 123 9.79 0.71 -0.96
C ILE A 123 9.83 -0.66 -0.31
N ASP A 124 9.28 -1.66 -0.98
CA ASP A 124 9.13 -2.98 -0.39
C ASP A 124 10.48 -3.69 -0.23
N MET A 125 10.70 -4.17 1.01
CA MET A 125 11.89 -4.88 1.44
C MET A 125 11.54 -5.82 2.62
N PRO A 126 12.26 -6.94 2.81
CA PRO A 126 13.39 -7.42 2.03
C PRO A 126 13.01 -8.28 0.82
N GLY A 127 11.71 -8.52 0.60
CA GLY A 127 11.15 -9.12 -0.61
C GLY A 127 11.44 -8.28 -1.85
N HIS A 128 10.91 -8.71 -3.00
CA HIS A 128 10.68 -7.83 -4.16
C HIS A 128 11.90 -6.96 -4.57
N ALA A 129 13.11 -7.54 -4.61
CA ALA A 129 14.35 -6.75 -4.70
C ALA A 129 15.34 -7.18 -5.80
N TRP A 130 14.93 -7.94 -6.82
CA TRP A 130 15.84 -8.32 -7.91
C TRP A 130 16.44 -7.11 -8.65
N SER A 131 15.66 -6.07 -8.93
CA SER A 131 16.09 -4.86 -9.64
C SER A 131 17.28 -4.16 -8.95
N TRP A 132 17.39 -4.26 -7.64
CA TRP A 132 18.50 -3.71 -6.84
C TRP A 132 19.84 -4.36 -7.20
N SER A 133 19.82 -5.62 -7.63
CA SER A 133 21.01 -6.41 -7.97
C SER A 133 21.76 -5.86 -9.18
N GLN A 134 21.08 -5.10 -10.04
CA GLN A 134 21.70 -4.49 -11.21
C GLN A 134 22.75 -3.44 -10.82
N ALA A 135 22.55 -2.77 -9.69
CA ALA A 135 23.48 -1.80 -9.12
C ALA A 135 24.33 -2.39 -7.98
N PHE A 136 23.73 -3.21 -7.13
CA PHE A 136 24.35 -3.77 -5.92
C PHE A 136 24.12 -5.28 -5.82
N PRO A 137 24.76 -6.10 -6.68
CA PRO A 137 24.53 -7.54 -6.68
C PRO A 137 24.87 -8.21 -5.34
N GLU A 138 25.84 -7.68 -4.60
CA GLU A 138 26.30 -8.22 -3.31
C GLU A 138 25.29 -8.10 -2.15
N ILE A 139 24.31 -7.18 -2.27
CA ILE A 139 23.27 -6.99 -1.26
C ILE A 139 21.98 -7.74 -1.62
N THR A 140 21.98 -8.53 -2.67
CA THR A 140 20.81 -9.27 -3.14
C THR A 140 21.08 -10.77 -3.17
N THR A 141 20.03 -11.57 -3.01
CA THR A 141 20.10 -13.03 -2.95
C THR A 141 19.17 -13.66 -3.97
N CYS A 142 19.52 -14.87 -4.43
CA CYS A 142 18.67 -15.70 -5.31
C CYS A 142 18.40 -15.10 -6.69
N LEU A 143 19.43 -14.45 -7.27
CA LEU A 143 19.37 -13.86 -8.60
C LEU A 143 19.32 -14.90 -9.72
N ASP A 144 19.94 -16.06 -9.49
CA ASP A 144 20.01 -17.18 -10.45
C ASP A 144 18.77 -18.08 -10.38
N GLY A 145 17.65 -17.56 -9.85
CA GLY A 145 16.42 -18.35 -9.70
C GLY A 145 15.82 -18.78 -11.02
N PHE A 146 16.17 -18.19 -12.16
CA PHE A 146 15.57 -18.53 -13.44
C PHE A 146 16.08 -19.84 -14.06
N PRO A 147 15.19 -20.69 -14.62
CA PRO A 147 13.73 -20.56 -14.69
C PRO A 147 12.98 -21.10 -13.44
N SER A 148 13.68 -21.65 -12.45
CA SER A 148 13.12 -22.23 -11.22
C SER A 148 12.78 -21.21 -10.12
N TYR A 149 12.27 -20.03 -10.49
CA TYR A 149 12.05 -18.91 -9.56
C TYR A 149 11.08 -19.32 -8.44
N SER A 150 10.14 -20.22 -8.74
CA SER A 150 9.11 -20.72 -7.81
C SER A 150 9.67 -21.41 -6.55
N ARG A 151 10.96 -21.77 -6.53
CA ARG A 151 11.64 -22.22 -5.31
C ARG A 151 11.90 -21.08 -4.32
N PHE A 152 12.06 -19.86 -4.84
CA PHE A 152 12.62 -18.70 -4.14
C PHE A 152 11.68 -17.48 -4.12
N SER A 153 10.60 -17.47 -4.88
CA SER A 153 9.61 -16.38 -4.91
C SER A 153 8.24 -16.90 -5.39
N ALA A 154 7.17 -16.15 -5.13
CA ALA A 154 5.84 -16.44 -5.68
C ALA A 154 5.81 -16.20 -7.21
N GLU A 155 6.55 -15.19 -7.67
CA GLU A 155 6.62 -14.76 -9.06
C GLU A 155 8.03 -14.41 -9.52
N PRO A 156 8.32 -14.44 -10.84
CA PRO A 156 9.60 -13.99 -11.39
C PRO A 156 9.65 -12.47 -11.57
N PRO A 157 10.81 -11.82 -11.43
CA PRO A 157 12.09 -12.40 -11.01
C PRO A 157 12.15 -12.65 -9.50
N SER A 158 12.81 -13.74 -9.09
CA SER A 158 13.15 -13.94 -7.69
C SER A 158 14.19 -12.91 -7.25
N GLY A 159 14.18 -12.51 -5.98
CA GLY A 159 15.22 -11.63 -5.45
C GLY A 159 14.85 -11.06 -4.11
N GLN A 160 15.75 -11.17 -3.14
CA GLN A 160 15.56 -10.62 -1.80
C GLN A 160 16.82 -9.88 -1.37
N LEU A 161 16.68 -8.86 -0.53
CA LEU A 161 17.84 -8.22 0.09
C LEU A 161 18.56 -9.18 1.04
N ASN A 162 19.88 -9.07 1.09
CA ASN A 162 20.76 -9.90 1.89
C ASN A 162 20.87 -9.33 3.32
N PRO A 163 20.23 -9.93 4.34
CA PRO A 163 20.28 -9.41 5.72
C PRO A 163 21.64 -9.58 6.39
N ALA A 164 22.54 -10.40 5.83
CA ALA A 164 23.86 -10.65 6.38
C ALA A 164 24.92 -9.65 5.90
N HIS A 165 24.65 -8.90 4.85
CA HIS A 165 25.62 -7.99 4.26
C HIS A 165 25.46 -6.57 4.84
N PRO A 166 26.48 -5.97 5.51
CA PRO A 166 26.33 -4.66 6.13
C PRO A 166 25.97 -3.53 5.15
N LYS A 167 26.46 -3.61 3.90
CA LYS A 167 26.15 -2.64 2.84
C LYS A 167 24.65 -2.59 2.51
N THR A 168 23.89 -3.66 2.74
CA THR A 168 22.43 -3.68 2.56
C THR A 168 21.80 -2.52 3.30
N TYR A 169 22.09 -2.39 4.60
CA TYR A 169 21.51 -1.34 5.45
C TYR A 169 22.04 0.06 5.10
N GLN A 170 23.26 0.18 4.58
CA GLN A 170 23.79 1.46 4.11
C GLN A 170 23.07 1.95 2.86
N VAL A 171 22.79 1.04 1.92
CA VAL A 171 22.03 1.36 0.70
C VAL A 171 20.59 1.69 1.03
N ILE A 172 19.92 0.91 1.89
CA ILE A 172 18.55 1.21 2.35
C ILE A 172 18.48 2.61 2.97
N GLN A 173 19.39 2.94 3.89
CA GLN A 173 19.44 4.26 4.51
C GLN A 173 19.60 5.36 3.46
N GLY A 174 20.55 5.20 2.53
CA GLY A 174 20.77 6.19 1.47
C GLY A 174 19.59 6.36 0.51
N VAL A 175 18.84 5.29 0.22
CA VAL A 175 17.57 5.37 -0.52
C VAL A 175 16.54 6.15 0.29
N TYR A 176 16.33 5.80 1.56
CA TYR A 176 15.38 6.49 2.43
C TYR A 176 15.69 7.98 2.62
N ASP A 177 16.96 8.36 2.77
CA ASP A 177 17.37 9.76 2.94
C ASP A 177 17.06 10.63 1.71
N GLN A 178 16.95 10.02 0.52
CA GLN A 178 16.64 10.73 -0.72
C GLN A 178 15.16 10.66 -1.09
N VAL A 179 14.49 9.55 -0.78
CA VAL A 179 13.11 9.30 -1.18
C VAL A 179 12.13 9.87 -0.16
N LEU A 180 12.28 9.56 1.13
CA LEU A 180 11.30 9.92 2.16
C LEU A 180 11.05 11.44 2.29
N PRO A 181 12.05 12.33 2.11
CA PRO A 181 11.80 13.77 2.13
C PRO A 181 10.92 14.29 0.99
N LEU A 182 10.79 13.54 -0.12
CA LEU A 182 9.91 13.91 -1.23
C LEU A 182 8.43 13.74 -0.88
N PHE A 183 8.12 12.94 0.13
CA PHE A 183 6.75 12.63 0.54
C PHE A 183 6.43 13.33 1.86
N LYS A 184 5.40 14.17 1.84
CA LYS A 184 4.99 14.99 3.00
C LYS A 184 4.26 14.19 4.09
N ASP A 185 3.78 13.00 3.76
CA ASP A 185 2.97 12.20 4.67
C ASP A 185 3.77 11.65 5.86
N ILE A 186 3.11 11.44 7.00
CA ILE A 186 3.76 10.85 8.18
C ILE A 186 3.94 9.35 8.05
N PHE A 187 3.27 8.67 7.12
CA PHE A 187 3.42 7.24 6.92
C PHE A 187 4.41 6.93 5.79
N ALA A 188 5.04 5.77 5.89
CA ALA A 188 5.80 5.15 4.81
C ALA A 188 5.66 3.63 4.95
N HIS A 189 5.43 2.95 3.84
CA HIS A 189 5.27 1.51 3.81
C HIS A 189 6.64 0.84 3.62
N GLY A 190 6.98 -0.07 4.54
CA GLY A 190 8.21 -0.86 4.45
C GLY A 190 8.05 -2.17 3.71
N GLY A 191 6.81 -2.56 3.38
CA GLY A 191 6.49 -3.80 2.68
C GLY A 191 6.61 -5.03 3.59
N ALA A 192 7.55 -5.91 3.26
CA ALA A 192 7.89 -7.16 3.95
C ALA A 192 6.86 -8.29 3.79
N ASP A 193 6.12 -8.29 2.68
CA ASP A 193 5.34 -9.42 2.20
C ASP A 193 6.24 -10.49 1.55
N GLU A 194 5.68 -11.70 1.48
CA GLU A 194 6.19 -12.85 0.71
C GLU A 194 7.67 -13.22 0.86
N VAL A 195 8.31 -12.88 1.98
CA VAL A 195 9.72 -13.21 2.24
C VAL A 195 9.94 -14.74 2.23
N ASN A 196 10.70 -15.23 1.25
CA ASN A 196 10.91 -16.66 1.05
C ASN A 196 12.20 -17.14 1.75
N PHE A 197 12.06 -17.93 2.81
CA PHE A 197 13.22 -18.43 3.56
C PHE A 197 14.08 -19.44 2.79
N ASN A 198 13.56 -20.10 1.74
CA ASN A 198 14.40 -20.95 0.90
C ASN A 198 15.46 -20.13 0.17
N CYS A 199 15.15 -18.87 -0.16
CA CYS A 199 16.10 -17.99 -0.79
C CYS A 199 17.31 -17.71 0.13
N TRP A 200 17.03 -17.29 1.36
CA TRP A 200 18.08 -17.06 2.35
C TRP A 200 18.81 -18.34 2.76
N ASN A 201 18.11 -19.48 2.86
CA ASN A 201 18.74 -20.77 3.16
C ASN A 201 19.69 -21.25 2.04
N ALA A 202 19.46 -20.83 0.80
CA ALA A 202 20.36 -21.10 -0.32
C ALA A 202 21.54 -20.13 -0.40
N THR A 203 21.60 -19.10 0.44
CA THR A 203 22.62 -18.05 0.39
C THR A 203 23.74 -18.29 1.42
N PRO A 204 25.00 -18.51 0.98
CA PRO A 204 26.12 -18.80 1.89
C PRO A 204 26.30 -17.74 2.98
N SER A 205 26.34 -16.45 2.62
CA SER A 205 26.56 -15.36 3.59
C SER A 205 25.48 -15.30 4.68
N VAL A 206 24.22 -15.61 4.35
CA VAL A 206 23.13 -15.66 5.33
C VAL A 206 23.26 -16.87 6.24
N THR A 207 23.51 -18.05 5.67
CA THR A 207 23.66 -19.27 6.46
C THR A 207 24.89 -19.26 7.37
N GLU A 208 26.01 -18.68 6.91
CA GLU A 208 27.20 -18.44 7.74
C GLU A 208 26.93 -17.43 8.86
N MET A 209 26.15 -16.37 8.61
CA MET A 209 25.72 -15.45 9.66
C MET A 209 24.89 -16.18 10.71
N MET A 210 23.96 -17.05 10.30
CA MET A 210 23.15 -17.84 11.21
C MET A 210 24.03 -18.75 12.09
N GLU A 211 25.01 -19.45 11.49
CA GLU A 211 25.97 -20.27 12.24
C GLU A 211 26.77 -19.46 13.25
N ARG A 212 27.36 -18.33 12.85
CA ARG A 212 28.12 -17.45 13.75
C ARG A 212 27.27 -16.95 14.92
N LYS A 213 25.98 -16.70 14.68
CA LYS A 213 25.01 -16.25 15.70
C LYS A 213 24.34 -17.40 16.45
N HIS A 214 24.70 -18.65 16.18
CA HIS A 214 24.08 -19.84 16.77
C HIS A 214 22.55 -19.90 16.55
N ILE A 215 22.09 -19.44 15.38
CA ILE A 215 20.68 -19.46 14.96
C ILE A 215 20.48 -20.72 14.08
N PRO A 216 19.53 -21.61 14.42
CA PRO A 216 19.28 -22.81 13.63
C PRO A 216 18.64 -22.47 12.29
N ARG A 217 18.88 -23.27 11.25
CA ARG A 217 18.28 -23.10 9.91
C ARG A 217 16.86 -23.67 9.85
N THR A 218 15.99 -23.21 10.73
CA THR A 218 14.54 -23.50 10.73
C THR A 218 13.75 -22.23 10.42
N ASN A 219 12.44 -22.36 10.19
CA ASN A 219 11.57 -21.19 9.98
C ASN A 219 11.69 -20.19 11.14
N GLU A 220 11.66 -20.65 12.39
CA GLU A 220 11.82 -19.79 13.57
C GLU A 220 13.21 -19.12 13.63
N GLY A 221 14.22 -19.77 13.07
CA GLY A 221 15.55 -19.18 12.94
C GLY A 221 15.60 -18.07 11.88
N PHE A 222 14.95 -18.28 10.73
CA PHE A 222 14.82 -17.26 9.70
C PHE A 222 13.88 -16.11 10.13
N ASP A 223 12.85 -16.38 10.94
CA ASP A 223 12.02 -15.35 11.57
C ASP A 223 12.89 -14.40 12.41
N LYS A 224 13.89 -14.90 13.14
CA LYS A 224 14.86 -14.03 13.87
C LYS A 224 15.71 -13.17 12.94
N ILE A 225 16.00 -13.66 11.73
CA ILE A 225 16.74 -12.89 10.73
C ILE A 225 15.84 -11.81 10.13
N LEU A 226 14.60 -12.15 9.80
CA LEU A 226 13.59 -11.21 9.31
C LEU A 226 13.29 -10.14 10.36
N ASP A 227 13.06 -10.51 11.62
CA ASP A 227 12.84 -9.59 12.74
C ASP A 227 13.96 -8.54 12.84
N GLY A 228 15.22 -8.98 12.78
CA GLY A 228 16.36 -8.07 12.81
C GLY A 228 16.49 -7.18 11.58
N PHE A 229 15.99 -7.61 10.41
CA PHE A 229 15.91 -6.77 9.22
C PHE A 229 14.81 -5.70 9.38
N THR A 230 13.59 -6.14 9.69
CA THR A 230 12.40 -5.29 9.86
C THR A 230 12.61 -4.27 10.98
N ASP A 231 13.23 -4.66 12.09
CA ASP A 231 13.56 -3.74 13.18
C ASP A 231 14.48 -2.59 12.71
N ARG A 232 15.55 -2.93 11.98
CA ARG A 232 16.47 -1.91 11.42
C ARG A 232 15.72 -0.99 10.45
N GLN A 233 14.96 -1.56 9.52
CA GLN A 233 14.20 -0.80 8.53
C GLN A 233 13.19 0.14 9.19
N HIS A 234 12.38 -0.35 10.14
CA HIS A 234 11.39 0.46 10.84
C HIS A 234 12.04 1.54 11.70
N ASN A 235 13.21 1.27 12.30
CA ASN A 235 13.97 2.28 13.02
C ASN A 235 14.46 3.41 12.10
N MET A 236 14.89 3.09 10.87
CA MET A 236 15.24 4.11 9.87
C MET A 236 14.03 4.98 9.49
N LEU A 237 12.86 4.35 9.26
CA LEU A 237 11.61 5.06 8.99
C LEU A 237 11.25 6.02 10.13
N ARG A 238 11.31 5.54 11.38
CA ARG A 238 11.03 6.37 12.58
C ARG A 238 12.02 7.51 12.75
N GLN A 239 13.31 7.29 12.45
CA GLN A 239 14.33 8.33 12.48
C GLN A 239 14.06 9.42 11.43
N ALA A 240 13.53 9.04 10.26
CA ALA A 240 13.04 9.97 9.25
C ALA A 240 11.69 10.63 9.60
N GLY A 241 11.16 10.42 10.82
CA GLY A 241 9.89 10.97 11.27
C GLY A 241 8.66 10.27 10.68
N LYS A 242 8.84 9.08 10.09
CA LYS A 242 7.75 8.28 9.51
C LYS A 242 7.22 7.24 10.51
N ARG A 243 5.92 7.00 10.46
CA ARG A 243 5.20 5.91 11.13
C ARG A 243 5.15 4.71 10.16
N PRO A 244 5.77 3.57 10.49
CA PRO A 244 5.84 2.43 9.58
C PRO A 244 4.45 1.83 9.29
N ILE A 245 4.24 1.47 8.02
CA ILE A 245 3.22 0.51 7.58
C ILE A 245 3.96 -0.76 7.10
N VAL A 246 3.39 -1.92 7.37
CA VAL A 246 3.93 -3.23 6.97
C VAL A 246 2.79 -4.12 6.50
N TRP A 247 3.05 -5.02 5.56
CA TRP A 247 2.09 -6.08 5.21
C TRP A 247 1.86 -7.03 6.39
N GLU A 248 0.86 -7.90 6.30
CA GLU A 248 0.39 -8.66 7.45
C GLU A 248 1.30 -9.81 7.90
N GLU A 249 2.19 -10.28 7.03
CA GLU A 249 3.03 -11.46 7.19
C GLU A 249 3.95 -11.37 8.41
N PRO A 250 4.72 -10.28 8.63
CA PRO A 250 5.49 -10.07 9.85
C PRO A 250 4.69 -10.28 11.15
N LEU A 251 3.40 -9.97 11.15
CA LEU A 251 2.55 -10.19 12.31
C LEU A 251 1.92 -11.59 12.34
N LEU A 252 1.22 -11.95 11.26
CA LEU A 252 0.30 -13.08 11.25
C LEU A 252 0.96 -14.40 10.86
N ALA A 253 1.97 -14.36 9.98
CA ALA A 253 2.69 -15.55 9.51
C ALA A 253 3.96 -15.80 10.35
N HIS A 254 4.71 -14.73 10.65
CA HIS A 254 6.05 -14.83 11.25
C HIS A 254 6.08 -14.46 12.74
N ASN A 255 5.04 -13.78 13.26
CA ASN A 255 4.92 -13.43 14.67
C ASN A 255 6.16 -12.69 15.22
N LEU A 256 6.68 -11.73 14.46
CA LEU A 256 7.95 -11.05 14.72
C LEU A 256 7.89 -10.23 16.03
N PRO A 257 8.87 -10.36 16.94
CA PRO A 257 8.98 -9.55 18.16
C PRO A 257 8.92 -8.04 17.93
N THR A 258 9.64 -7.48 16.96
CA THR A 258 9.68 -6.01 16.71
C THR A 258 8.29 -5.44 16.42
N ILE A 259 7.45 -6.19 15.70
CA ILE A 259 6.06 -5.81 15.42
C ILE A 259 5.20 -5.92 16.68
N LYS A 260 5.35 -7.00 17.45
CA LYS A 260 4.63 -7.20 18.73
C LYS A 260 4.89 -6.14 19.77
N GLU A 261 6.14 -5.76 19.89
CA GLU A 261 6.60 -4.83 20.92
C GLU A 261 6.31 -3.39 20.52
N ASN A 262 6.24 -3.08 19.22
CA ASN A 262 5.96 -1.74 18.73
C ASN A 262 4.58 -1.59 18.05
N LYS A 263 3.57 -1.30 18.88
CA LYS A 263 2.18 -1.06 18.46
C LYS A 263 1.96 0.24 17.69
N ASP A 264 3.00 1.03 17.45
CA ASP A 264 2.92 2.17 16.54
C ASP A 264 2.78 1.73 15.07
N THR A 265 3.27 0.54 14.71
CA THR A 265 3.25 0.04 13.33
C THR A 265 1.80 -0.21 12.88
N VAL A 266 1.45 0.29 11.69
CA VAL A 266 0.17 -0.03 11.03
C VAL A 266 0.35 -1.31 10.22
N VAL A 267 -0.65 -2.20 10.26
CA VAL A 267 -0.62 -3.45 9.51
C VAL A 267 -1.60 -3.37 8.34
N GLN A 268 -1.12 -3.60 7.12
CA GLN A 268 -1.95 -3.67 5.92
C GLN A 268 -2.37 -5.12 5.65
N VAL A 269 -3.67 -5.39 5.73
CA VAL A 269 -4.26 -6.73 5.59
C VAL A 269 -4.76 -6.94 4.17
N TRP A 270 -4.26 -8.00 3.53
CA TRP A 270 -4.51 -8.25 2.11
C TRP A 270 -5.00 -9.67 1.79
N THR A 271 -4.61 -10.73 2.49
CA THR A 271 -4.98 -12.09 2.02
C THR A 271 -6.45 -12.42 2.24
N SER A 272 -7.04 -12.04 3.39
CA SER A 272 -8.43 -12.36 3.72
C SER A 272 -9.11 -11.34 4.63
N ALA A 273 -10.42 -11.18 4.47
CA ALA A 273 -11.22 -10.28 5.32
C ALA A 273 -11.21 -10.71 6.80
N GLU A 274 -11.04 -12.00 7.07
CA GLU A 274 -10.96 -12.52 8.44
C GLU A 274 -9.74 -11.99 9.21
N ASN A 275 -8.64 -11.72 8.52
CA ASN A 275 -7.40 -11.28 9.15
C ASN A 275 -7.52 -9.88 9.75
N ILE A 276 -8.43 -9.03 9.25
CA ILE A 276 -8.70 -7.70 9.84
C ILE A 276 -9.01 -7.83 11.33
N LYS A 277 -9.93 -8.75 11.65
CA LYS A 277 -10.36 -8.98 13.03
C LYS A 277 -9.26 -9.62 13.88
N LYS A 278 -8.46 -10.52 13.31
CA LYS A 278 -7.31 -11.10 14.01
C LYS A 278 -6.31 -10.02 14.38
N THR A 279 -5.97 -9.14 13.45
CA THR A 279 -5.00 -8.06 13.62
C THR A 279 -5.49 -6.99 14.59
N VAL A 280 -6.72 -6.51 14.45
CA VAL A 280 -7.32 -5.52 15.37
C VAL A 280 -7.35 -6.04 16.82
N ARG A 281 -7.69 -7.32 17.03
CA ARG A 281 -7.72 -7.92 18.36
C ARG A 281 -6.36 -8.08 19.02
N GLN A 282 -5.29 -8.07 18.23
CA GLN A 282 -3.92 -7.99 18.72
C GLN A 282 -3.46 -6.54 19.02
N GLY A 283 -4.35 -5.56 18.85
CA GLY A 283 -4.18 -4.17 19.28
C GLY A 283 -3.64 -3.20 18.22
N TYR A 284 -3.46 -3.65 16.98
CA TYR A 284 -2.87 -2.86 15.89
C TYR A 284 -3.89 -1.98 15.19
N ASP A 285 -3.41 -0.86 14.66
CA ASP A 285 -4.14 -0.11 13.65
C ASP A 285 -4.01 -0.85 12.30
N VAL A 286 -5.09 -0.87 11.52
CA VAL A 286 -5.23 -1.69 10.31
C VAL A 286 -5.67 -0.83 9.13
N ILE A 287 -5.02 -1.05 7.98
CA ILE A 287 -5.54 -0.71 6.65
C ILE A 287 -5.89 -2.03 5.97
N THR A 288 -6.95 -2.09 5.18
CA THR A 288 -7.30 -3.33 4.47
C THR A 288 -7.52 -3.13 2.98
N GLY A 289 -6.96 -4.04 2.19
CA GLY A 289 -7.27 -4.21 0.77
C GLY A 289 -7.51 -5.68 0.49
N SER A 290 -8.36 -6.37 1.27
CA SER A 290 -8.49 -7.83 1.16
C SER A 290 -8.72 -8.32 -0.28
N ALA A 291 -7.92 -9.26 -0.76
CA ALA A 291 -8.00 -9.92 -2.07
C ALA A 291 -9.32 -10.64 -2.32
N ASP A 292 -10.04 -10.97 -1.24
CA ASP A 292 -11.42 -11.43 -1.33
C ASP A 292 -12.33 -10.41 -2.03
N TYR A 293 -12.02 -9.10 -1.98
CA TYR A 293 -12.92 -8.02 -2.41
C TYR A 293 -12.27 -6.86 -3.16
N TRP A 294 -11.08 -6.40 -2.79
CA TRP A 294 -10.51 -5.11 -3.22
C TRP A 294 -9.20 -5.18 -4.00
N TYR A 295 -8.82 -6.37 -4.50
CA TYR A 295 -7.79 -6.49 -5.54
C TYR A 295 -8.42 -6.30 -6.93
N MET A 296 -7.95 -5.29 -7.66
CA MET A 296 -8.50 -4.81 -8.92
C MET A 296 -7.81 -5.45 -10.14
N ASP A 297 -6.62 -6.03 -9.95
CA ASP A 297 -5.82 -6.77 -10.94
C ASP A 297 -6.31 -8.21 -11.18
N CYS A 298 -7.06 -8.79 -10.24
CA CYS A 298 -7.52 -10.18 -10.28
C CYS A 298 -8.43 -10.51 -11.47
N GLY A 299 -8.36 -11.76 -11.92
CA GLY A 299 -9.35 -12.36 -12.82
C GLY A 299 -9.13 -12.15 -14.31
N PHE A 300 -7.97 -11.61 -14.70
CA PHE A 300 -7.60 -11.36 -16.11
C PHE A 300 -6.73 -12.47 -16.73
N GLY A 301 -6.71 -13.65 -16.10
CA GLY A 301 -5.87 -14.77 -16.51
C GLY A 301 -4.49 -14.72 -15.87
N ASP A 302 -3.61 -15.61 -16.31
CA ASP A 302 -2.21 -15.63 -15.89
C ASP A 302 -1.36 -14.85 -16.90
N TRP A 303 -0.23 -14.32 -16.45
CA TRP A 303 0.74 -13.59 -17.27
C TRP A 303 2.01 -14.42 -17.55
N LEU A 304 2.20 -15.54 -16.84
CA LEU A 304 3.35 -16.40 -17.04
C LEU A 304 3.30 -17.10 -18.40
N GLY A 305 4.44 -17.10 -19.07
CA GLY A 305 4.62 -17.78 -20.35
C GLY A 305 4.57 -19.30 -20.21
N ASN A 306 4.22 -19.98 -21.31
CA ASN A 306 4.19 -21.45 -21.39
C ASN A 306 3.28 -22.14 -20.35
N TRP A 307 2.25 -21.44 -19.85
CA TRP A 307 1.24 -21.99 -18.94
C TRP A 307 -0.18 -21.77 -19.49
N THR A 308 -0.59 -22.60 -20.43
CA THR A 308 -1.87 -22.46 -21.16
C THR A 308 -3.13 -22.64 -20.31
N MET A 309 -2.98 -23.20 -19.11
CA MET A 309 -4.05 -23.37 -18.13
C MET A 309 -3.94 -22.42 -16.94
N GLY A 310 -2.98 -21.48 -16.99
CA GLY A 310 -2.76 -20.49 -15.95
C GLY A 310 -4.03 -19.67 -15.72
N LYS A 311 -4.27 -19.34 -14.47
CA LYS A 311 -5.33 -18.42 -14.05
C LYS A 311 -4.74 -17.48 -13.03
N SER A 312 -5.23 -16.25 -13.02
CA SER A 312 -5.04 -15.33 -11.89
C SER A 312 -5.27 -16.07 -10.57
N TRP A 313 -4.36 -15.91 -9.64
CA TRP A 313 -4.40 -16.59 -8.34
C TRP A 313 -5.64 -16.18 -7.52
N CYS A 314 -6.18 -15.00 -7.79
CA CYS A 314 -7.41 -14.45 -7.22
C CYS A 314 -8.51 -14.25 -8.29
N ALA A 315 -9.77 -14.25 -7.86
CA ALA A 315 -10.94 -14.10 -8.74
C ALA A 315 -11.25 -12.63 -9.05
N TYR A 316 -11.79 -12.35 -10.25
CA TYR A 316 -12.25 -11.01 -10.62
C TYR A 316 -13.18 -10.44 -9.56
N SER A 317 -12.88 -9.22 -9.09
CA SER A 317 -13.76 -8.48 -8.21
C SER A 317 -14.53 -7.45 -9.02
N ASP A 318 -15.81 -7.72 -9.30
CA ASP A 318 -16.71 -6.75 -9.90
C ASP A 318 -17.13 -5.67 -8.90
N TRP A 319 -17.81 -4.62 -9.39
CA TRP A 319 -18.23 -3.50 -8.56
C TRP A 319 -19.21 -3.93 -7.44
N GLN A 320 -20.08 -4.94 -7.68
CA GLN A 320 -21.02 -5.42 -6.66
C GLN A 320 -20.30 -6.12 -5.52
N LYS A 321 -19.33 -6.99 -5.86
CA LYS A 321 -18.48 -7.68 -4.91
C LYS A 321 -17.68 -6.68 -4.09
N ALA A 322 -17.00 -5.74 -4.75
CA ALA A 322 -16.26 -4.65 -4.08
C ALA A 322 -17.16 -3.82 -3.15
N TYR A 323 -18.38 -3.46 -3.59
CA TYR A 323 -19.35 -2.71 -2.79
C TYR A 323 -19.90 -3.50 -1.60
N SER A 324 -20.01 -4.83 -1.71
CA SER A 324 -20.62 -5.69 -0.68
C SER A 324 -19.77 -5.83 0.58
N PHE A 325 -18.48 -5.50 0.50
CA PHE A 325 -17.55 -5.70 1.60
C PHE A 325 -17.79 -4.70 2.73
N ASN A 326 -17.89 -5.18 3.97
CA ASN A 326 -17.88 -4.33 5.17
C ASN A 326 -16.62 -4.63 5.99
N PRO A 327 -15.59 -3.76 5.94
CA PRO A 327 -14.33 -4.00 6.65
C PRO A 327 -14.47 -3.96 8.19
N LEU A 328 -15.60 -3.49 8.71
CA LEU A 328 -15.90 -3.43 10.14
C LEU A 328 -16.74 -4.63 10.62
N GLN A 329 -17.04 -5.58 9.73
CA GLN A 329 -17.92 -6.69 10.06
C GLN A 329 -17.38 -7.50 11.24
N GLY A 330 -18.22 -7.66 12.27
CA GLY A 330 -17.90 -8.46 13.45
C GLY A 330 -16.92 -7.81 14.42
N LEU A 331 -16.61 -6.51 14.26
CA LEU A 331 -15.88 -5.69 15.22
C LEU A 331 -16.85 -4.91 16.12
N ASN A 332 -16.49 -4.72 17.39
CA ASN A 332 -17.20 -3.79 18.27
C ASN A 332 -16.75 -2.33 18.03
N ALA A 333 -17.38 -1.37 18.70
CA ALA A 333 -17.10 0.06 18.51
C ALA A 333 -15.65 0.48 18.86
N LYS A 334 -14.99 -0.19 19.82
CA LYS A 334 -13.59 0.08 20.17
C LYS A 334 -12.64 -0.56 19.15
N GLU A 335 -12.92 -1.80 18.76
CA GLU A 335 -12.19 -2.50 17.71
C GLU A 335 -12.29 -1.76 16.36
N SER A 336 -13.46 -1.24 16.00
CA SER A 336 -13.66 -0.53 14.73
C SER A 336 -12.80 0.72 14.58
N LYS A 337 -12.46 1.41 15.69
CA LYS A 337 -11.56 2.58 15.68
C LYS A 337 -10.12 2.24 15.31
N LYS A 338 -9.76 0.95 15.31
CA LYS A 338 -8.45 0.46 14.88
C LYS A 338 -8.37 0.26 13.37
N VAL A 339 -9.49 0.18 12.67
CA VAL A 339 -9.49 0.16 11.21
C VAL A 339 -9.40 1.61 10.73
N LEU A 340 -8.23 2.00 10.21
CA LEU A 340 -7.95 3.36 9.74
C LEU A 340 -8.63 3.66 8.40
N GLY A 341 -8.91 2.62 7.61
CA GLY A 341 -9.52 2.72 6.29
C GLY A 341 -9.26 1.45 5.48
N GLY A 342 -9.30 1.61 4.16
CA GLY A 342 -8.96 0.54 3.24
C GLY A 342 -8.50 1.06 1.89
N GLU A 343 -8.11 0.13 1.03
CA GLU A 343 -7.41 0.40 -0.22
C GLU A 343 -7.92 -0.51 -1.33
N ALA A 344 -8.19 0.09 -2.50
CA ALA A 344 -8.38 -0.67 -3.74
C ALA A 344 -6.99 -0.90 -4.35
N LEU A 345 -6.51 -2.14 -4.29
CA LEU A 345 -5.18 -2.52 -4.73
C LEU A 345 -5.18 -2.85 -6.21
N LEU A 346 -4.21 -2.33 -6.97
CA LEU A 346 -4.04 -2.63 -8.38
C LEU A 346 -2.57 -2.93 -8.64
N TRP A 347 -2.23 -4.22 -8.63
CA TRP A 347 -0.89 -4.70 -8.96
C TRP A 347 -0.57 -4.58 -10.45
N GLY A 348 0.72 -4.50 -10.76
CA GLY A 348 1.25 -3.96 -12.02
C GLY A 348 1.58 -4.98 -13.12
N GLU A 349 1.47 -6.28 -12.86
CA GLU A 349 1.99 -7.35 -13.72
C GLU A 349 1.37 -7.33 -15.12
N GLN A 350 0.09 -6.94 -15.19
CA GLN A 350 -0.67 -6.78 -16.43
C GLN A 350 -1.27 -5.37 -16.56
N VAL A 351 -0.61 -4.35 -15.97
CA VAL A 351 -1.12 -2.97 -15.93
C VAL A 351 -0.09 -1.97 -16.40
N ASP A 352 -0.49 -1.12 -17.34
CA ASP A 352 0.30 0.03 -17.76
C ASP A 352 -0.62 1.21 -18.13
N ASN A 353 -0.07 2.22 -18.80
CA ASN A 353 -0.82 3.40 -19.23
C ASN A 353 -2.03 3.10 -20.13
N THR A 354 -2.08 1.94 -20.79
CA THR A 354 -3.14 1.57 -21.73
C THR A 354 -4.40 1.10 -21.04
N ASN A 355 -4.30 0.53 -19.83
CA ASN A 355 -5.42 -0.12 -19.16
C ASN A 355 -5.59 0.22 -17.67
N LEU A 356 -4.72 1.06 -17.10
CA LEU A 356 -4.79 1.52 -15.70
C LEU A 356 -6.21 2.01 -15.35
N ASP A 357 -6.74 2.94 -16.13
CA ASP A 357 -8.07 3.51 -15.90
C ASP A 357 -9.16 2.45 -15.95
N THR A 358 -9.17 1.62 -17.00
CA THR A 358 -10.21 0.61 -17.23
C THR A 358 -10.19 -0.51 -16.20
N LYS A 359 -9.02 -0.80 -15.61
CA LYS A 359 -8.91 -1.76 -14.52
C LYS A 359 -9.31 -1.15 -13.18
N LEU A 360 -9.05 0.12 -12.93
CA LEU A 360 -9.36 0.72 -11.63
C LEU A 360 -10.81 1.23 -11.54
N TRP A 361 -11.29 1.90 -12.59
CA TRP A 361 -12.54 2.65 -12.58
C TRP A 361 -13.62 2.00 -13.46
N PRO A 362 -14.89 1.96 -13.01
CA PRO A 362 -15.42 2.58 -11.79
C PRO A 362 -15.43 1.62 -10.58
N ARG A 363 -14.79 0.44 -10.64
CA ARG A 363 -14.81 -0.52 -9.51
C ARG A 363 -14.28 0.08 -8.20
N ALA A 364 -13.21 0.86 -8.25
CA ALA A 364 -12.69 1.57 -7.09
C ALA A 364 -13.67 2.63 -6.55
N SER A 365 -14.62 3.15 -7.34
CA SER A 365 -15.69 4.02 -6.85
C SER A 365 -16.61 3.33 -5.85
N ALA A 366 -16.85 2.02 -6.03
CA ALA A 366 -17.61 1.23 -5.06
C ALA A 366 -16.87 1.15 -3.71
N VAL A 367 -15.54 0.95 -3.75
CA VAL A 367 -14.68 0.94 -2.56
C VAL A 367 -14.71 2.29 -1.84
N ALA A 368 -14.60 3.39 -2.60
CA ALA A 368 -14.67 4.74 -2.05
C ALA A 368 -15.97 4.97 -1.28
N GLU A 369 -17.11 4.56 -1.82
CA GLU A 369 -18.39 4.75 -1.15
C GLU A 369 -18.54 3.91 0.13
N VAL A 370 -18.05 2.67 0.11
CA VAL A 370 -18.00 1.81 1.31
C VAL A 370 -17.22 2.51 2.42
N LEU A 371 -16.05 3.08 2.10
CA LEU A 371 -15.20 3.75 3.07
C LEU A 371 -15.72 5.12 3.50
N TRP A 372 -16.46 5.81 2.63
CA TRP A 372 -16.99 7.15 2.90
C TRP A 372 -18.31 7.14 3.69
N SER A 373 -19.28 6.32 3.26
CA SER A 373 -20.65 6.35 3.78
C SER A 373 -21.22 4.98 4.15
N GLY A 374 -20.45 3.91 4.00
CA GLY A 374 -20.90 2.54 4.21
C GLY A 374 -21.81 2.03 3.08
N ASN A 375 -22.13 0.75 3.12
CA ASN A 375 -22.85 0.04 2.05
C ASN A 375 -24.24 -0.48 2.45
N SER A 376 -24.71 -0.13 3.65
CA SER A 376 -25.90 -0.72 4.23
C SER A 376 -26.80 0.30 4.94
N GLU A 377 -28.11 0.03 4.96
CA GLU A 377 -29.07 0.76 5.78
C GLU A 377 -29.38 0.04 7.09
N ASP A 378 -29.44 0.77 8.21
CA ASP A 378 -29.91 0.24 9.49
C ASP A 378 -31.44 0.19 9.49
N SER A 379 -32.00 -0.79 8.77
CA SER A 379 -33.45 -1.04 8.78
C SER A 379 -33.80 -1.98 9.94
N SER A 380 -34.56 -1.48 10.93
CA SER A 380 -35.13 -2.34 11.97
C SER A 380 -36.50 -2.85 11.51
N THR A 381 -36.59 -4.13 11.14
CA THR A 381 -37.89 -4.79 10.90
C THR A 381 -38.40 -5.39 12.20
N ARG A 382 -39.68 -5.15 12.54
CA ARG A 382 -40.35 -5.87 13.63
C ARG A 382 -40.77 -7.24 13.12
N LEU A 383 -40.29 -8.30 13.78
CA LEU A 383 -40.77 -9.66 13.60
C LEU A 383 -42.21 -9.78 14.14
N TRP A 384 -42.93 -10.82 13.69
CA TRP A 384 -44.33 -11.06 14.07
C TRP A 384 -44.54 -11.23 15.59
N ASP A 385 -43.48 -11.58 16.32
CA ASP A 385 -43.44 -11.75 17.78
C ASP A 385 -42.98 -10.49 18.55
N GLY A 386 -42.87 -9.35 17.86
CA GLY A 386 -42.49 -8.07 18.45
C GLY A 386 -40.98 -7.85 18.63
N ARG A 387 -40.12 -8.82 18.29
CA ARG A 387 -38.67 -8.63 18.31
C ARG A 387 -38.22 -7.70 17.17
N LYS A 388 -37.32 -6.76 17.46
CA LYS A 388 -36.63 -5.99 16.41
C LYS A 388 -35.50 -6.83 15.83
N GLN A 389 -35.59 -7.20 14.55
CA GLN A 389 -34.47 -7.71 13.80
C GLN A 389 -33.80 -6.52 13.10
N LYS A 390 -32.54 -6.24 13.45
CA LYS A 390 -31.71 -5.38 12.61
C LYS A 390 -31.41 -6.13 11.32
N LYS A 391 -31.95 -5.66 10.21
CA LYS A 391 -31.62 -6.18 8.89
C LYS A 391 -30.69 -5.17 8.24
N ASN A 392 -29.41 -5.53 8.19
CA ASN A 392 -28.44 -4.74 7.44
C ASN A 392 -28.60 -5.12 5.96
N THR A 393 -29.44 -4.38 5.24
CA THR A 393 -29.69 -4.65 3.83
C THR A 393 -28.68 -3.88 3.01
N LEU A 394 -27.94 -4.57 2.14
CA LEU A 394 -27.00 -3.93 1.21
C LEU A 394 -27.76 -3.04 0.23
N ARG A 395 -27.30 -1.81 0.03
CA ARG A 395 -27.87 -0.85 -0.93
C ARG A 395 -27.40 -1.09 -2.36
N VAL A 396 -27.16 -2.34 -2.74
CA VAL A 396 -26.48 -2.65 -4.02
C VAL A 396 -27.32 -2.20 -5.22
N ILE A 397 -28.65 -2.31 -5.16
CA ILE A 397 -29.54 -1.87 -6.25
C ILE A 397 -29.50 -0.35 -6.41
N GLU A 398 -29.60 0.40 -5.31
CA GLU A 398 -29.52 1.86 -5.31
C GLU A 398 -28.12 2.37 -5.71
N ALA A 399 -27.08 1.59 -5.42
CA ALA A 399 -25.72 1.89 -5.84
C ALA A 399 -25.52 1.75 -7.35
N LEU A 400 -26.22 0.81 -8.01
CA LEU A 400 -26.08 0.56 -9.46
C LEU A 400 -26.40 1.80 -10.30
N ASP A 401 -27.48 2.50 -10.00
CA ASP A 401 -27.87 3.69 -10.77
C ASP A 401 -26.83 4.81 -10.59
N ARG A 402 -26.37 5.02 -9.36
CA ARG A 402 -25.39 6.06 -9.01
C ARG A 402 -24.01 5.79 -9.60
N ILE A 403 -23.54 4.53 -9.55
CA ILE A 403 -22.23 4.19 -10.11
C ILE A 403 -22.24 4.23 -11.64
N ASN A 404 -23.37 3.92 -12.30
CA ASN A 404 -23.53 4.14 -13.73
C ASN A 404 -23.44 5.62 -14.09
N GLU A 405 -24.19 6.49 -13.40
CA GLU A 405 -24.11 7.94 -13.61
C GLU A 405 -22.70 8.48 -13.39
N HIS A 406 -22.06 8.08 -12.30
CA HIS A 406 -20.69 8.47 -11.97
C HIS A 406 -19.67 8.00 -13.01
N ARG A 407 -19.86 6.80 -13.57
CA ARG A 407 -19.03 6.27 -14.66
C ARG A 407 -19.12 7.15 -15.91
N PHE A 408 -20.30 7.63 -16.30
CA PHE A 408 -20.41 8.59 -17.42
C PHE A 408 -19.77 9.95 -17.09
N ARG A 409 -19.84 10.38 -15.83
CA ARG A 409 -19.15 11.58 -15.38
C ARG A 409 -17.63 11.44 -15.50
N MET A 410 -17.07 10.28 -15.13
CA MET A 410 -15.64 9.99 -15.32
C MET A 410 -15.23 10.06 -16.78
N GLU A 411 -16.00 9.47 -17.69
CA GLU A 411 -15.71 9.56 -19.13
C GLU A 411 -15.73 11.01 -19.63
N ALA A 412 -16.67 11.83 -19.14
CA ALA A 412 -16.73 13.25 -19.48
C ALA A 412 -15.47 14.03 -19.03
N GLU A 413 -14.79 13.53 -18.00
CA GLU A 413 -13.51 14.05 -17.49
C GLU A 413 -12.28 13.29 -18.08
N ASN A 414 -12.47 12.53 -19.17
CA ASN A 414 -11.44 11.76 -19.87
C ASN A 414 -10.79 10.64 -19.04
N ILE A 415 -11.48 10.14 -18.02
CA ILE A 415 -11.09 8.92 -17.31
C ILE A 415 -11.76 7.73 -18.01
N LEU A 416 -10.97 6.76 -18.46
CA LEU A 416 -11.46 5.61 -19.25
C LEU A 416 -12.09 4.54 -18.34
N ALA A 417 -13.21 4.87 -17.70
CA ALA A 417 -13.91 3.95 -16.81
C ALA A 417 -14.66 2.85 -17.60
N GLU A 418 -14.50 1.59 -17.19
CA GLU A 418 -15.13 0.44 -17.85
C GLU A 418 -16.68 0.52 -17.80
N PRO A 419 -17.38 0.04 -18.84
CA PRO A 419 -18.84 -0.05 -18.80
C PRO A 419 -19.29 -1.18 -17.87
N LEU A 420 -20.27 -0.91 -17.01
CA LEU A 420 -20.80 -1.89 -16.04
C LEU A 420 -21.95 -2.74 -16.58
N GLN A 421 -22.75 -2.17 -17.48
CA GLN A 421 -23.93 -2.80 -18.07
C GLN A 421 -24.13 -2.34 -19.52
N PRO A 422 -24.89 -3.09 -20.35
CA PRO A 422 -25.37 -2.58 -21.62
C PRO A 422 -26.09 -1.23 -21.43
N LEU A 423 -25.89 -0.28 -22.35
CA LEU A 423 -26.50 1.05 -22.27
C LEU A 423 -28.04 1.00 -22.17
N TRP A 424 -28.66 -0.06 -22.69
CA TRP A 424 -30.10 -0.28 -22.54
C TRP A 424 -30.50 -0.43 -21.06
N CYS A 425 -29.72 -1.15 -20.25
CA CYS A 425 -29.97 -1.31 -18.82
C CYS A 425 -29.92 0.02 -18.07
N VAL A 426 -28.91 0.84 -18.37
CA VAL A 426 -28.78 2.20 -17.81
C VAL A 426 -30.01 3.06 -18.16
N LYS A 427 -30.50 2.95 -19.40
CA LYS A 427 -31.69 3.69 -19.86
C LYS A 427 -33.02 3.11 -19.38
N ASN A 428 -33.02 1.91 -18.80
CA ASN A 428 -34.22 1.24 -18.30
C ASN A 428 -33.93 0.66 -16.89
N PRO A 429 -33.78 1.52 -15.86
CA PRO A 429 -33.43 1.09 -14.51
C PRO A 429 -34.36 -0.01 -13.99
N GLY A 430 -33.79 -1.00 -13.30
CA GLY A 430 -34.50 -2.14 -12.74
C GLY A 430 -34.82 -3.29 -13.72
N HIS A 431 -34.79 -3.07 -15.04
CA HIS A 431 -35.09 -4.12 -16.03
C HIS A 431 -33.98 -5.16 -16.22
N CYS A 432 -32.77 -4.87 -15.72
CA CYS A 432 -31.62 -5.78 -15.76
C CYS A 432 -31.25 -6.32 -14.38
N ASN A 433 -32.10 -6.11 -13.37
CA ASN A 433 -31.88 -6.69 -12.06
C ASN A 433 -32.04 -8.21 -12.14
N TRP A 434 -31.19 -8.94 -11.42
CA TRP A 434 -31.39 -10.37 -11.25
C TRP A 434 -32.76 -10.59 -10.58
N PRO A 435 -33.60 -11.49 -11.09
CA PRO A 435 -34.92 -11.72 -10.51
C PRO A 435 -34.77 -12.17 -9.06
N ILE A 436 -35.49 -11.52 -8.14
CA ILE A 436 -35.66 -12.00 -6.77
C ILE A 436 -36.59 -13.22 -6.87
N LEU A 437 -36.00 -14.37 -7.11
CA LEU A 437 -36.73 -15.64 -7.11
C LEU A 437 -36.89 -16.04 -5.64
N ASP A 438 -38.13 -16.19 -5.18
CA ASP A 438 -38.47 -16.81 -3.89
C ASP A 438 -38.05 -18.31 -3.81
N THR A 439 -37.34 -18.80 -4.83
CA THR A 439 -36.92 -20.19 -5.00
C THR A 439 -35.40 -20.26 -5.05
N LYS A 440 -34.85 -21.28 -4.39
CA LYS A 440 -33.40 -21.48 -4.29
C LYS A 440 -32.81 -21.68 -5.70
N PRO A 441 -31.58 -21.22 -5.95
CA PRO A 441 -30.90 -21.42 -7.25
C PRO A 441 -30.87 -22.87 -7.73
N GLU A 442 -30.89 -23.81 -6.78
CA GLU A 442 -30.91 -25.27 -6.98
C GLU A 442 -32.17 -25.76 -7.72
N ASP A 443 -33.28 -25.02 -7.63
CA ASP A 443 -34.58 -25.38 -8.22
C ASP A 443 -34.77 -24.83 -9.64
N LEU A 444 -33.85 -24.01 -10.15
CA LEU A 444 -33.89 -23.42 -11.50
C LEU A 444 -33.19 -24.28 -12.56
N ALA A 445 -32.53 -25.36 -12.14
CA ALA A 445 -31.87 -26.34 -13.02
C ALA A 445 -32.78 -27.52 -13.42
N LYS A 446 -34.10 -27.40 -13.22
CA LYS A 446 -35.14 -28.30 -13.73
C LYS A 446 -36.08 -27.52 -14.62
#